data_AF-A0A7W9X2R8-F1
#
_entry.id   AF-A0A7W9X2R8-F1
#
_cell.length_a   1.000
_cell.length_b   1.000
_cell.length_c   1.000
_cell.angle_alpha   90.00
_cell.angle_beta   90.00
_cell.angle_gamma   90.00
#
_symmetry.space_group_name_H-M   'P 1'
#
loop_
_entity.id
_entity.type
_entity.pdbx_description
1 polymer ?
#
loop_
_entity_poly.entity_id
_entity_poly.type
_entity_poly.pdbx_seq_one_letter_code
_entity_poly.pdbx_strand_id
1 'polypeptide(L)'
;MESSRLEQLEQGLRNVLRLIERDETGQSGELAREHPAARAAEECEVMLPEPLTLAALSETVRHKIDTVQVLLTRAREHEQLPPDAQLAADEGYMASTDELADAKAAQNG
;
A
#
# COMPACT_ATOMS: atom_id res chain seq x y z
N MET A 1 7.25 16.27 -0.16
CA MET A 1 6.75 15.63 -1.39
C MET A 1 6.11 14.31 -1.00
N GLU A 2 5.05 13.92 -1.68
CA GLU A 2 4.30 12.71 -1.36
C GLU A 2 5.15 11.44 -1.60
N SER A 3 5.92 11.44 -2.69
CA SER A 3 6.90 10.39 -3.01
C SER A 3 7.88 10.12 -1.87
N SER A 4 8.46 11.16 -1.26
CA SER A 4 9.41 10.99 -0.15
C SER A 4 8.79 10.34 1.10
N ARG A 5 7.50 10.60 1.38
CA ARG A 5 6.80 9.94 2.51
C ARG A 5 6.57 8.46 2.20
N LEU A 6 6.18 8.14 0.97
CA LEU A 6 5.97 6.76 0.52
C LEU A 6 7.28 5.96 0.51
N GLU A 7 8.41 6.56 0.14
CA GLU A 7 9.74 5.93 0.22
C GLU A 7 10.15 5.61 1.66
N GLN A 8 9.92 6.54 2.59
CA GLN A 8 10.18 6.31 4.01
C GLN A 8 9.32 5.17 4.57
N LEU A 9 8.05 5.12 4.16
CA LEU A 9 7.13 4.05 4.54
C LEU A 9 7.58 2.70 3.96
N GLU A 10 7.96 2.64 2.68
CA GLU A 10 8.48 1.41 2.06
C GLU A 10 9.74 0.92 2.79
N GLN A 11 10.66 1.82 3.13
CA GLN A 11 11.87 1.50 3.87
C GLN A 11 11.57 0.95 5.27
N GLY A 12 10.59 1.52 5.96
CA GLY A 12 10.08 1.04 7.24
C GLY A 12 9.49 -0.37 7.15
N LEU A 13 8.65 -0.62 6.15
CA LEU A 13 8.04 -1.95 5.92
C LEU A 13 9.10 -3.01 5.58
N ARG A 14 10.11 -2.66 4.78
CA ARG A 14 11.25 -3.56 4.51
C ARG A 14 12.07 -3.84 5.76
N ASN A 15 12.18 -2.88 6.68
CA ASN A 15 12.80 -3.11 7.99
C ASN A 15 12.02 -4.13 8.82
N VAL A 16 10.68 -4.09 8.80
CA VAL A 16 9.83 -5.09 9.46
C VAL A 16 10.12 -6.49 8.93
N LEU A 17 10.16 -6.68 7.59
CA LEU A 17 10.48 -7.98 7.01
C LEU A 17 11.86 -8.49 7.44
N ARG A 18 12.86 -7.61 7.48
CA ARG A 18 14.21 -7.98 7.96
C ARG A 18 14.22 -8.41 9.42
N LEU A 19 13.41 -7.78 10.27
CA LEU A 19 13.27 -8.16 11.68
C LEU A 19 12.59 -9.53 11.83
N ILE A 20 11.60 -9.82 10.97
CA ILE A 20 10.93 -11.14 10.92
C ILE A 20 11.92 -12.22 10.45
N GLU A 21 12.67 -11.97 9.39
CA GLU A 21 13.64 -12.93 8.83
C GLU A 21 14.79 -13.23 9.80
N ARG A 22 15.19 -12.26 10.62
CA ARG A 22 16.24 -12.42 11.63
C ARG A 22 15.76 -13.23 12.84
N ASP A 23 14.45 -13.34 13.06
CA ASP A 23 13.91 -14.16 14.12
C ASP A 23 13.84 -15.64 13.67
N GLU A 24 14.97 -16.33 13.81
CA GLU A 24 15.11 -17.76 13.48
C GLU A 24 14.44 -18.68 14.52
N THR A 25 13.81 -18.16 15.58
CA THR A 25 13.36 -18.97 16.74
C THR A 25 12.07 -19.77 16.56
N GLY A 26 11.52 -19.82 15.36
CA GLY A 26 10.57 -20.87 14.97
C GLY A 26 9.16 -20.35 14.68
N GLN A 27 8.70 -20.69 13.49
CA GLN A 27 7.51 -20.21 12.79
C GLN A 27 6.17 -20.69 13.37
N SER A 28 6.10 -21.03 14.65
CA SER A 28 4.92 -21.69 15.22
C SER A 28 4.54 -21.08 16.56
N GLY A 29 4.07 -19.84 16.54
CA GLY A 29 3.58 -19.20 17.75
C GLY A 29 2.92 -17.85 17.50
N GLU A 30 2.08 -17.47 18.45
CA GLU A 30 1.63 -16.09 18.59
C GLU A 30 2.83 -15.20 18.92
N LEU A 31 2.88 -14.06 18.24
CA LEU A 31 3.90 -13.05 18.40
C LEU A 31 3.40 -12.01 19.41
N ALA A 32 4.22 -11.71 20.41
CA ALA A 32 3.93 -10.67 21.39
C ALA A 32 3.86 -9.28 20.71
N ARG A 33 2.99 -8.38 21.19
CA ARG A 33 2.90 -6.99 20.65
C ARG A 33 4.15 -6.17 20.96
N GLU A 34 4.94 -6.59 21.93
CA GLU A 34 6.23 -5.99 22.28
C GLU A 34 7.36 -6.46 21.36
N HIS A 35 7.10 -7.43 20.48
CA HIS A 35 8.09 -7.93 19.53
C HIS A 35 8.59 -6.80 18.61
N PRO A 36 9.90 -6.68 18.34
CA PRO A 36 10.45 -5.61 17.50
C PRO A 36 9.77 -5.48 16.13
N ALA A 37 9.42 -6.61 15.49
CA ALA A 37 8.70 -6.58 14.21
C ALA A 37 7.26 -6.05 14.35
N ALA A 38 6.56 -6.37 15.44
CA ALA A 38 5.21 -5.87 15.68
C ALA A 38 5.22 -4.36 15.92
N ARG A 39 6.17 -3.87 16.74
CA ARG A 39 6.35 -2.43 17.00
C ARG A 39 6.70 -1.65 15.74
N ALA A 40 7.65 -2.14 14.96
CA ALA A 40 8.02 -1.51 13.69
C ALA A 40 6.85 -1.52 12.69
N ALA A 41 5.99 -2.54 12.71
CA ALA A 41 4.79 -2.57 11.88
C ALA A 41 3.76 -1.52 12.31
N GLU A 42 3.53 -1.34 13.62
CA GLU A 42 2.66 -0.27 14.16
C GLU A 42 3.17 1.12 13.78
N GLU A 43 4.49 1.36 13.87
CA GLU A 43 5.12 2.62 13.45
C GLU A 43 4.91 2.88 11.95
N CYS A 44 4.81 1.82 11.14
CA CYS A 44 4.47 1.89 9.72
C CYS A 44 2.96 1.92 9.48
N GLU A 45 2.13 2.18 10.50
CA GLU A 45 0.66 2.21 10.42
C GLU A 45 0.05 0.89 9.89
N VAL A 46 0.71 -0.26 10.11
CA VAL A 46 0.18 -1.57 9.72
C VAL A 46 -0.89 -1.98 10.72
N MET A 47 -2.08 -2.32 10.23
CA MET A 47 -3.07 -3.01 11.07
C MET A 47 -2.56 -4.42 11.35
N LEU A 48 -2.30 -4.70 12.63
CA LEU A 48 -1.76 -5.99 13.05
C LEU A 48 -2.81 -7.10 12.83
N PRO A 49 -2.42 -8.23 12.22
CA PRO A 49 -3.34 -9.34 11.99
C PRO A 49 -3.73 -10.04 13.29
N GLU A 50 -4.92 -10.64 13.30
CA GLU A 50 -5.40 -11.51 14.38
C GLU A 50 -5.71 -12.91 13.79
N PRO A 51 -5.01 -13.98 14.21
CA PRO A 51 -3.97 -14.01 15.25
C PRO A 51 -2.65 -13.36 14.80
N LEU A 52 -2.01 -12.67 15.75
CA LEU A 52 -0.72 -12.03 15.51
C LEU A 52 0.37 -13.10 15.50
N THR A 53 0.81 -13.51 14.31
CA THR A 53 1.87 -14.51 14.11
C THR A 53 2.93 -13.94 13.16
N LEU A 54 4.16 -14.48 13.19
CA LEU A 54 5.21 -14.06 12.25
C LEU A 54 4.79 -14.24 10.78
N ALA A 55 4.10 -15.35 10.47
CA ALA A 55 3.62 -15.64 9.12
C ALA A 55 2.58 -14.61 8.67
N ALA A 56 1.53 -14.38 9.48
CA ALA A 56 0.47 -13.43 9.15
C ALA A 56 1.01 -12.00 9.08
N LEU A 57 1.94 -11.63 9.96
CA LEU A 57 2.58 -10.31 9.93
C LEU A 57 3.41 -10.13 8.66
N SER A 58 4.20 -11.13 8.28
CA SER A 58 5.00 -11.11 7.05
C SER A 58 4.11 -10.93 5.80
N GLU A 59 3.01 -11.68 5.72
CA GLU A 59 2.04 -11.56 4.63
C GLU A 59 1.41 -10.17 4.58
N THR A 60 0.94 -9.67 5.73
CA THR A 60 0.33 -8.34 5.85
C THR A 60 1.31 -7.24 5.42
N VAL A 61 2.56 -7.33 5.85
CA VAL A 61 3.60 -6.35 5.50
C VAL A 61 3.94 -6.41 4.01
N ARG A 62 4.05 -7.60 3.42
CA ARG A 62 4.29 -7.77 1.97
C ARG A 62 3.17 -7.12 1.15
N HIS A 63 1.91 -7.38 1.51
CA HIS A 63 0.77 -6.77 0.84
C HIS A 63 0.78 -5.24 0.94
N LYS A 64 1.17 -4.70 2.10
CA LYS A 64 1.29 -3.25 2.26
C LYS A 64 2.43 -2.66 1.43
N ILE A 65 3.57 -3.36 1.30
CA ILE A 65 4.67 -2.95 0.41
C ILE A 65 4.18 -2.87 -1.03
N ASP A 66 3.47 -3.90 -1.52
CA ASP A 66 2.95 -3.91 -2.89
C ASP A 66 2.04 -2.70 -3.14
N THR A 67 1.16 -2.38 -2.17
CA THR A 67 0.28 -1.21 -2.24
C THR A 67 1.07 0.10 -2.29
N VAL A 68 2.05 0.26 -1.40
CA VAL A 68 2.90 1.47 -1.34
C VAL A 68 3.70 1.65 -2.63
N GLN A 69 4.18 0.57 -3.25
CA GLN A 69 4.92 0.63 -4.52
C GLN A 69 4.05 1.11 -5.68
N VAL A 70 2.77 0.71 -5.72
CA VAL A 70 1.81 1.25 -6.70
C VAL A 70 1.62 2.74 -6.49
N LEU A 71 1.42 3.18 -5.24
CA LEU A 71 1.27 4.61 -4.92
C LEU A 71 2.53 5.41 -5.25
N LEU A 72 3.72 4.87 -4.97
CA LEU A 72 4.99 5.52 -5.24
C LEU A 72 5.20 5.72 -6.75
N THR A 73 4.87 4.69 -7.54
CA THR A 73 4.94 4.77 -9.00
C THR A 73 4.05 5.90 -9.51
N ARG A 74 2.79 5.94 -9.06
CA ARG A 74 1.84 7.00 -9.42
C ARG A 74 2.32 8.38 -8.99
N ALA A 75 2.75 8.54 -7.74
CA ALA A 75 3.24 9.82 -7.23
C ALA A 75 4.41 10.35 -8.09
N ARG A 76 5.33 9.48 -8.50
CA ARG A 76 6.45 9.85 -9.38
C ARG A 76 6.02 10.20 -10.80
N GLU A 77 5.03 9.49 -11.35
CA GLU A 77 4.44 9.81 -12.66
C GLU A 77 3.77 11.18 -12.61
N HIS A 78 2.97 11.46 -11.58
CA HIS A 78 2.32 12.75 -11.39
C HIS A 78 3.33 13.88 -11.20
N GLU A 79 4.39 13.68 -10.39
CA GLU A 79 5.47 14.67 -10.20
C GLU A 79 6.26 14.97 -11.49
N GLN A 80 6.23 14.07 -12.48
CA GLN A 80 6.89 14.24 -13.78
C GLN A 80 5.99 14.88 -14.85
N LEU A 81 4.68 14.98 -14.62
CA LEU A 81 3.76 15.62 -15.55
C LEU A 81 3.97 17.14 -15.54
N PRO A 82 4.00 17.80 -16.73
CA PRO A 82 3.89 19.24 -16.82
C PRO A 82 2.62 19.73 -16.08
N PRO A 83 2.62 20.94 -15.47
CA PRO A 83 1.50 21.47 -14.70
C PRO A 83 0.16 21.45 -15.46
N ASP A 84 0.24 21.63 -16.77
CA ASP A 84 -0.82 21.63 -17.76
C ASP A 84 -1.40 20.24 -18.05
N ALA A 85 -0.69 19.15 -17.72
CA ALA A 85 -1.15 17.77 -17.85
C ALA A 85 -1.66 17.17 -16.52
N GLN A 86 -1.27 17.72 -15.36
CA GLN A 86 -1.80 17.30 -14.05
C GLN A 86 -3.31 17.55 -13.94
N LEU A 87 -3.81 18.68 -14.47
CA LEU A 87 -5.24 19.02 -14.45
C LEU A 87 -6.10 18.01 -15.25
N ALA A 88 -5.59 17.55 -16.40
CA ALA A 88 -6.30 16.61 -17.26
C ALA A 88 -6.34 15.17 -16.69
N ALA A 89 -5.33 14.77 -15.91
CA ALA A 89 -5.29 13.47 -15.24
C ALA A 89 -6.30 13.39 -14.08
N ASP A 90 -6.51 14.49 -13.37
CA ASP A 90 -7.51 14.58 -12.29
C ASP A 90 -8.95 14.69 -12.83
N GLU A 91 -9.17 15.33 -14.00
CA GLU A 91 -10.49 15.47 -14.64
C GLU A 91 -10.95 14.24 -15.43
N GLY A 92 -10.04 13.43 -15.99
CA GLY A 92 -10.39 12.24 -16.78
C GLY A 92 -11.15 11.15 -16.00
N TYR A 93 -11.09 11.17 -14.65
CA TYR A 93 -11.84 10.26 -13.79
C TYR A 93 -13.33 10.64 -13.65
N MET A 94 -13.70 11.90 -13.86
CA MET A 94 -15.10 12.36 -13.79
C MET A 94 -15.87 12.13 -15.10
N ALA A 95 -15.19 12.00 -16.24
CA ALA A 95 -15.84 11.84 -17.54
C ALA A 95 -16.19 10.37 -17.88
N SER A 96 -15.47 9.38 -17.34
CA SER A 96 -15.70 7.96 -17.68
C SER A 96 -16.90 7.31 -16.99
N THR A 97 -17.51 7.95 -16.00
CA THR A 97 -18.69 7.41 -15.30
C THR A 97 -20.02 7.76 -15.97
N ASP A 98 -20.05 8.80 -16.82
CA ASP A 98 -21.30 9.26 -17.46
C ASP A 98 -21.57 8.58 -18.81
N GLU A 99 -20.53 8.24 -19.59
CA GLU A 99 -20.71 7.55 -20.88
C GLU A 99 -21.10 6.07 -20.74
N LEU A 100 -20.79 5.41 -19.61
CA LEU A 100 -21.17 4.01 -19.38
C LEU A 100 -22.66 3.84 -19.00
N ALA A 101 -23.30 4.89 -18.49
CA ALA A 101 -24.71 4.87 -18.11
C ALA A 101 -25.62 5.01 -19.34
N ASP A 102 -25.22 5.81 -20.34
CA ASP A 102 -26.03 6.09 -21.52
C ASP A 102 -26.03 4.92 -22.53
N ALA A 103 -24.90 4.20 -22.65
CA ALA A 103 -24.80 3.04 -23.54
C ALA A 103 -25.71 1.84 -23.13
N LYS A 104 -26.12 1.78 -21.85
CA LYS A 104 -27.00 0.71 -21.34
C LYS A 104 -28.50 1.02 -21.49
N ALA A 105 -28.87 2.30 -21.68
CA ALA A 105 -30.25 2.71 -21.90
C ALA A 105 -30.71 2.49 -23.36
N ALA A 106 -29.79 2.57 -24.33
CA ALA A 106 -30.10 2.43 -25.75
C ALA A 106 -30.30 0.98 -26.26
N GLN A 107 -30.03 -0.05 -25.44
CA GLN A 107 -30.16 -1.46 -25.83
C GLN A 107 -31.43 -2.16 -25.33
N ASN A 108 -32.35 -1.46 -24.64
CA ASN A 108 -33.63 -2.02 -24.16
C ASN A 108 -34.86 -1.21 -24.60
N GLY A 109 -34.77 -0.49 -25.72
CA GLY A 109 -35.90 0.20 -26.37
C GLY A 109 -36.35 -0.52 -27.63
#